data_AF-A0AAX1KF80-F1
#
_entry.id   AF-A0AAX1KF80-F1
#
_cell.length_a   1.000
_cell.length_b   1.000
_cell.length_c   1.000
_cell.angle_alpha   90.00
_cell.angle_beta   90.00
_cell.angle_gamma   90.00
#
_symmetry.space_group_name_H-M   'P 1'
#
loop_
_entity.id
_entity.type
_entity.pdbx_description
1 polymer ?
#
loop_
_entity_poly.entity_id
_entity_poly.type
_entity_poly.pdbx_seq_one_letter_code
_entity_poly.pdbx_strand_id
1 'polypeptide(L)' 'MAGKTDYKNQWQKDNVDRVNLTMPKGKKDIIRAHAEAQGESTTGFINRAIDETMERDKSVPGAAGEPTEDRA' A
#
# COMPACT_ATOMS: atom_id res chain seq x y z
N MET A 1 4.21 35.52 0.26
CA MET A 1 3.95 34.35 -0.60
C MET A 1 2.96 33.41 0.09
N ALA A 2 1.67 33.78 0.16
CA ALA A 2 0.65 32.99 0.88
C ALA A 2 -0.04 31.93 -0.01
N GLY A 3 -0.35 32.26 -1.27
CA GLY A 3 -1.17 31.38 -2.13
C GLY A 3 -0.54 30.08 -2.63
N LYS A 4 0.78 29.86 -2.49
CA LYS A 4 1.44 28.62 -2.96
C LYS A 4 1.25 27.44 -2.01
N THR A 5 0.95 27.71 -0.74
CA THR A 5 0.76 26.67 0.28
C THR A 5 -0.69 26.17 0.28
N ASP A 6 -1.65 27.09 0.18
CA ASP A 6 -3.08 26.75 0.10
C ASP A 6 -3.40 25.90 -1.13
N TYR A 7 -2.83 26.26 -2.29
CA TYR A 7 -3.00 25.49 -3.52
C TYR A 7 -2.47 24.05 -3.40
N LYS A 8 -1.29 23.87 -2.79
CA LYS A 8 -0.70 22.53 -2.59
C LYS A 8 -1.51 21.68 -1.63
N ASN A 9 -2.04 22.30 -0.57
CA ASN A 9 -2.86 21.59 0.42
C ASN A 9 -4.20 21.16 -0.19
N GLN A 10 -4.83 22.04 -0.98
CA GLN A 10 -6.08 21.73 -1.68
C GLN A 10 -5.86 20.61 -2.69
N TRP A 11 -4.80 20.68 -3.51
CA TRP A 11 -4.48 19.63 -4.46
C TRP A 11 -4.23 18.28 -3.76
N GLN A 12 -3.48 18.26 -2.66
CA GLN A 12 -3.24 17.03 -1.90
C GLN A 12 -4.53 16.42 -1.34
N LYS A 13 -5.45 17.26 -0.85
CA LYS A 13 -6.75 16.81 -0.34
C LYS A 13 -7.62 16.19 -1.42
N ASP A 14 -7.62 16.78 -2.62
CA ASP A 14 -8.52 16.36 -3.70
C ASP A 14 -7.97 15.19 -4.54
N ASN A 15 -6.66 14.96 -4.54
CA ASN A 15 -6.00 14.01 -5.45
C ASN A 15 -5.27 12.86 -4.75
N VAL A 16 -5.06 12.91 -3.43
CA VAL A 16 -4.24 11.91 -2.73
C VAL A 16 -4.86 11.49 -1.40
N ASP A 17 -5.08 10.18 -1.24
CA ASP A 17 -5.40 9.59 0.04
C ASP A 17 -4.12 9.41 0.89
N ARG A 18 -4.08 10.01 2.08
CA ARG A 18 -2.97 9.83 3.03
C ARG A 18 -3.29 8.75 4.04
N VAL A 19 -2.48 7.69 4.06
CA VAL A 19 -2.61 6.57 4.99
C VAL A 19 -1.49 6.59 6.04
N ASN A 20 -1.87 6.40 7.31
CA ASN A 20 -0.92 6.19 8.40
C ASN A 20 -0.56 4.70 8.48
N LEU A 21 0.68 4.35 8.14
CA LEU A 21 1.17 2.98 8.18
C LEU A 21 1.96 2.73 9.48
N THR A 22 1.49 1.78 10.29
CA THR A 22 2.21 1.30 11.47
C THR A 22 2.95 0.02 11.15
N MET A 23 4.24 -0.03 11.49
CA MET A 23 5.09 -1.19 11.26
C MET A 23 6.12 -1.33 12.39
N PRO A 24 6.66 -2.55 12.64
CA PRO A 24 7.74 -2.75 13.60
C PRO A 24 8.95 -1.85 13.31
N LYS A 25 9.66 -1.46 14.38
CA LYS A 25 10.87 -0.65 14.27
C LYS A 25 11.90 -1.35 13.37
N GLY A 26 12.51 -0.60 12.46
CA GLY A 26 13.49 -1.11 11.49
C GLY A 26 12.89 -1.66 10.19
N LYS A 27 11.59 -1.99 10.14
CA LYS A 27 10.95 -2.48 8.92
C LYS A 27 10.96 -1.44 7.79
N LYS A 28 10.83 -0.16 8.14
CA LYS A 28 10.89 0.96 7.19
C LYS A 28 12.22 1.01 6.45
N ASP A 29 13.34 0.79 7.14
CA ASP A 29 14.67 0.83 6.53
C ASP A 29 14.89 -0.36 5.59
N ILE A 30 14.35 -1.53 5.93
CA ILE A 30 14.36 -2.71 5.04
C ILE A 30 13.57 -2.42 3.76
N ILE A 31 12.36 -1.85 3.88
CA ILE A 31 11.53 -1.49 2.72
C ILE A 31 12.24 -0.43 1.88
N ARG A 32 12.87 0.58 2.50
CA ARG A 32 13.64 1.59 1.79
C ARG A 32 14.79 0.97 1.00
N ALA A 33 15.63 0.16 1.63
CA ALA A 33 16.77 -0.47 0.97
C ALA A 33 16.32 -1.36 -0.20
N HIS A 34 15.20 -2.07 -0.04
CA HIS A 34 14.63 -2.86 -1.12
C HIS A 34 14.14 -2.00 -2.29
N ALA A 35 13.41 -0.91 -1.99
CA ALA A 35 12.93 0.02 -3.03
C ALA A 35 14.11 0.67 -3.78
N GLU A 36 15.14 1.11 -3.05
CA GLU A 36 16.36 1.69 -3.63
C GLU A 36 17.10 0.70 -4.54
N ALA A 37 17.20 -0.57 -4.13
CA ALA A 37 17.80 -1.62 -4.96
C ALA A 37 17.02 -1.87 -6.26
N GLN A 38 15.71 -1.59 -6.27
CA GLN A 38 14.84 -1.68 -7.46
C GLN A 38 14.78 -0.36 -8.25
N GLY A 39 15.47 0.69 -7.81
CA GLY A 39 15.45 2.01 -8.44
C GLY A 39 14.15 2.79 -8.23
N GLU A 40 13.37 2.43 -7.20
CA GLU A 40 12.06 3.04 -6.91
C GLU A 40 12.05 3.75 -5.55
N SER A 41 11.13 4.71 -5.37
CA SER A 41 10.89 5.33 -4.07
C SER A 41 10.20 4.36 -3.10
N THR A 42 10.43 4.52 -1.80
CA THR A 42 9.74 3.70 -0.77
C THR A 42 8.21 3.76 -0.91
N THR A 43 7.65 4.93 -1.22
CA THR A 43 6.20 5.10 -1.43
C THR A 43 5.72 4.42 -2.70
N GLY A 44 6.47 4.54 -3.80
CA GLY A 44 6.15 3.84 -5.06
C GLY A 44 6.13 2.33 -4.86
N PHE A 45 7.14 1.79 -4.17
CA PHE A 45 7.23 0.37 -3.86
C PHE A 45 6.06 -0.12 -3.01
N ILE A 46 5.64 0.66 -2.00
CA ILE A 46 4.50 0.30 -1.16
C ILE A 46 3.21 0.25 -1.99
N ASN A 47 2.96 1.25 -2.85
CA ASN A 47 1.77 1.27 -3.69
C ASN A 47 1.77 0.11 -4.69
N ARG A 48 2.89 -0.13 -5.39
CA ARG A 48 3.06 -1.26 -6.30
C ARG A 48 2.81 -2.59 -5.60
N ALA A 49 3.37 -2.79 -4.41
CA ALA A 49 3.18 -4.02 -3.64
C ALA A 49 1.71 -4.24 -3.24
N ILE A 50 0.97 -3.16 -2.95
CA ILE A 50 -0.47 -3.23 -2.67
C ILE A 50 -1.23 -3.65 -3.93
N ASP A 51 -0.97 -3.00 -5.07
CA ASP A 51 -1.64 -3.30 -6.35
C ASP A 51 -1.37 -4.75 -6.79
N GLU A 52 -0.12 -5.19 -6.79
CA GLU A 52 0.27 -6.56 -7.13
C GLU A 52 -0.39 -7.60 -6.21
N THR A 53 -0.54 -7.29 -4.93
CA THR A 53 -1.21 -8.18 -3.98
C THR A 53 -2.71 -8.26 -4.27
N MET A 54 -3.36 -7.11 -4.51
CA MET A 54 -4.78 -7.10 -4.89
C MET A 54 -5.04 -7.84 -6.22
N GLU A 55 -4.15 -7.71 -7.21
CA GLU A 55 -4.24 -8.44 -8.48
C GLU A 55 -4.03 -9.95 -8.30
N ARG A 56 -3.07 -10.35 -7.45
CA ARG A 56 -2.85 -11.76 -7.10
C ARG A 56 -4.08 -12.35 -6.42
N ASP A 57 -4.64 -11.64 -5.44
CA ASP A 57 -5.81 -12.11 -4.67
C ASP A 57 -7.05 -12.27 -5.57
N LYS A 58 -7.24 -11.39 -6.55
CA LYS A 58 -8.31 -11.52 -7.57
C LYS A 58 -8.10 -12.72 -8.49
N SER A 59 -6.85 -13.11 -8.72
CA SER A 59 -6.48 -14.19 -9.63
C SER A 59 -6.52 -15.59 -8.98
N VAL A 60 -6.84 -15.67 -7.68
CA VAL A 60 -7.08 -16.95 -6.98
C VAL A 60 -8.59 -17.15 -6.73
N PRO A 61 -9.37 -17.64 -7.71
CA PRO A 61 -10.70 -18.17 -7.42
C PRO A 61 -10.52 -19.55 -6.77
N GLY A 62 -10.43 -19.61 -5.44
CA GLY A 62 -10.34 -20.93 -4.78
C GLY A 62 -10.01 -21.02 -3.30
N ALA A 63 -10.01 -19.93 -2.51
CA ALA A 63 -9.75 -20.03 -1.06
C ALA A 63 -10.79 -19.29 -0.21
N ALA A 64 -11.99 -19.05 -0.74
CA ALA A 64 -13.13 -18.61 0.06
C ALA A 64 -13.94 -19.84 0.51
N GLY A 65 -13.56 -20.36 1.68
CA GLY A 65 -14.37 -21.16 2.61
C GLY A 65 -15.33 -22.18 2.02
N GLU A 66 -14.90 -23.45 1.94
CA GLU A 66 -15.83 -24.55 2.18
C GLU A 66 -16.16 -24.57 3.69
N PRO A 67 -17.40 -24.29 4.12
CA PRO A 67 -17.85 -24.82 5.40
C PRO A 67 -17.96 -26.33 5.20
N THR A 68 -16.92 -27.07 5.60
CA THR A 68 -17.09 -28.49 5.86
C THR A 68 -18.13 -28.60 6.98
N GLU A 69 -19.35 -28.92 6.55
CA GLU A 69 -20.43 -29.39 7.40
C GLU A 69 -19.98 -30.72 7.99
N ASP A 70 -19.20 -30.66 9.07
CA ASP A 70 -18.89 -31.83 9.88
C ASP A 70 -20.05 -32.08 10.85
N ARG A 71 -21.05 -32.75 10.28
CA ARG A 71 -21.69 -33.93 10.85
C ARG A 71 -21.29 -34.29 12.29
N ALA A 72 -22.18 -34.03 13.24
CA ALA A 72 -22.33 -34.81 14.47
C ALA A 72 -23.82 -34.89 14.86
#